data_AF-A0A7K9YBX5-F1
#
_entry.id   AF-A0A7K9YBX5-F1
#
_cell.length_a   1.000
_cell.length_b   1.000
_cell.length_c   1.000
_cell.angle_alpha   90.00
_cell.angle_beta   90.00
_cell.angle_gamma   90.00
#
_symmetry.space_group_name_H-M   'P 1'
#
loop_
_entity.id
_entity.type
_entity.pdbx_description
1 polymer ?
#
loop_
_entity_poly.entity_id
_entity_poly.type
_entity_poly.pdbx_seq_one_letter_code
_entity_poly.pdbx_strand_id
1 'polypeptide(L)'
;RFRSHVFGDTHHGFDLPKSLAVSSVAVRILHTHYDHVSPLWLQCQRVPRLEALDSEELPQHSEYSAGEPEEEKESREEPNVTAEEEMLPDERNSAISFKGNTNSIADANKVTEEKTEKKSETLDVPPEVQIPQTQEKTGEEEEVTDKSTVDLQQFVPVGGVYHIDVLRLPPQVQQINSWSMVELVNGGLEAYPYPPQGPEDTMHPPIQITLGLPNNVMYWKQPVIARWDPAGEQWRTDGISNIAYKTWEKSITFETDAFYTIALLQDIHLNMPYHTWELRPTGTDEALFIITTVFAEVQIQIKDNQCMLAAVDEEKSVLSHLIGKWMCPLTFRRALKKGGLNIFPEEYSYKYVHVNKKAPLTEVRAYQQMALVASAFAFSRSKWNLESGQDQVVFKVREHLKAEFVTDEEWSLYIFNGKRAQKLKITEASEAFSAELEADSEFHSTLYHMLRDSASKSAIDKVNTANFLFVDAVCQLLLATRVLMYS
;
A
#
# COMPACT_ATOMS: atom_id res chain seq x y z
N ARG A 1 37.88 20.95 13.39
CA ARG A 1 37.58 20.17 12.17
C ARG A 1 36.37 19.32 12.52
N PHE A 2 35.33 19.24 11.68
CA PHE A 2 34.24 18.29 11.91
C PHE A 2 34.84 16.88 11.94
N ARG A 3 34.29 15.99 12.77
CA ARG A 3 34.66 14.57 12.76
C ARG A 3 33.58 13.85 11.98
N SER A 4 33.95 13.33 10.82
CA SER A 4 33.07 12.57 9.95
C SER A 4 33.30 11.08 10.12
N HIS A 5 32.23 10.29 10.01
CA HIS A 5 32.31 8.84 9.93
C HIS A 5 31.20 8.29 9.04
N VAL A 6 31.52 7.27 8.25
CA VAL A 6 30.56 6.51 7.44
C VAL A 6 30.78 5.03 7.73
N PHE A 7 29.70 4.35 8.11
CA PHE A 7 29.68 2.92 8.36
C PHE A 7 29.73 2.18 7.01
N GLY A 8 30.76 1.34 6.82
CA GLY A 8 31.04 0.72 5.53
C GLY A 8 29.93 -0.19 5.01
N ASP A 9 29.27 -0.93 5.90
CA ASP A 9 28.31 -1.97 5.51
C ASP A 9 26.91 -1.42 5.17
N THR A 10 26.52 -0.31 5.79
CA THR A 10 25.17 0.27 5.69
C THR A 10 25.14 1.61 4.97
N HIS A 11 26.30 2.22 4.73
CA HIS A 11 26.45 3.57 4.19
C HIS A 11 25.74 4.66 5.01
N HIS A 12 25.32 4.36 6.24
CA HIS A 12 24.93 5.40 7.20
C HIS A 12 26.18 6.17 7.64
N GLY A 13 26.02 7.42 8.06
CA GLY A 13 27.12 8.25 8.50
C GLY A 13 26.66 9.51 9.20
N PHE A 14 27.62 10.27 9.70
CA PHE A 14 27.37 11.54 10.37
C PHE A 14 28.61 12.44 10.31
N ASP A 15 28.38 13.75 10.39
CA ASP A 15 29.40 14.77 10.63
C ASP A 15 29.09 15.51 11.93
N LEU A 16 29.97 15.36 12.93
CA LEU A 16 29.78 15.99 14.23
C LEU A 16 30.44 17.36 14.30
N PRO A 17 29.76 18.34 14.94
CA PRO A 17 30.37 19.62 15.27
C PRO A 17 31.57 19.45 16.20
N LYS A 18 32.46 20.45 16.19
CA LYS A 18 33.73 20.40 16.95
C LYS A 18 33.52 20.09 18.45
N SER A 19 32.45 20.62 19.06
CA SER A 19 32.11 20.41 20.47
C SER A 19 31.86 18.94 20.80
N LEU A 20 31.10 18.24 19.95
CA LEU A 20 30.85 16.80 20.10
C LEU A 20 32.10 15.99 19.72
N ALA A 21 32.84 16.40 18.69
CA ALA A 21 34.02 15.69 18.21
C ALA A 21 35.17 15.58 19.23
N VAL A 22 35.28 16.55 20.15
CA VAL A 22 36.28 16.53 21.24
C VAL A 22 35.76 15.91 22.54
N SER A 23 34.47 15.57 22.58
CA SER A 23 33.83 14.96 23.75
C SER A 23 33.99 13.44 23.73
N SER A 24 33.93 12.81 24.91
CA SER A 24 33.94 11.34 25.03
C SER A 24 32.55 10.78 24.77
N VAL A 25 32.17 10.72 23.50
CA VAL A 25 30.85 10.29 23.04
C VAL A 25 30.91 9.15 22.02
N ALA A 26 29.87 8.34 22.00
CA ALA A 26 29.58 7.37 20.96
C ALA A 26 28.29 7.76 20.25
N VAL A 27 28.28 7.73 18.92
CA VAL A 27 27.06 7.89 18.12
C VAL A 27 26.54 6.50 17.76
N ARG A 28 25.26 6.27 17.99
CA ARG A 28 24.57 5.03 17.64
C ARG A 28 23.47 5.36 16.64
N ILE A 29 23.39 4.56 15.57
CA ILE A 29 22.26 4.55 14.63
C ILE A 29 21.68 3.14 14.69
N LEU A 30 20.51 2.99 15.31
CA LEU A 30 19.76 1.75 15.35
C LEU A 30 18.63 1.84 14.32
N HIS A 31 18.72 1.03 13.26
CA HIS A 31 17.70 0.95 12.22
C HIS A 31 16.77 -0.24 12.48
N THR A 32 15.48 0.03 12.60
CA THR A 32 14.44 -0.98 12.74
C THR A 32 13.61 -1.07 11.46
N HIS A 33 13.27 -2.29 11.04
CA HIS A 33 12.46 -2.51 9.84
C HIS A 33 11.00 -2.07 9.98
N TYR A 34 10.54 -1.94 11.22
CA TYR A 34 9.17 -1.56 11.54
C TYR A 34 9.16 -0.25 12.31
N ASP A 35 8.05 0.46 12.15
CA ASP A 35 7.75 1.61 12.96
C ASP A 35 7.13 1.13 14.29
N HIS A 36 7.90 1.33 15.35
CA HIS A 36 7.57 0.95 16.72
C HIS A 36 7.09 2.12 17.57
N VAL A 37 7.13 3.34 17.02
CA VAL A 37 6.88 4.57 17.78
C VAL A 37 5.51 5.15 17.47
N SER A 38 5.03 5.05 16.23
CA SER A 38 3.68 5.50 15.92
C SER A 38 2.62 4.62 16.57
N PRO A 39 1.56 5.21 17.15
CA PRO A 39 0.43 4.47 17.67
C PRO A 39 -0.18 3.53 16.62
N LEU A 40 -0.43 2.26 16.99
CA LEU A 40 -0.92 1.23 16.09
C LEU A 40 -2.28 1.57 15.44
N TRP A 41 -3.11 2.40 16.10
CA TRP A 41 -4.40 2.83 15.55
C TRP A 41 -4.25 3.79 14.37
N LEU A 42 -3.14 4.51 14.26
CA LEU A 42 -2.82 5.35 13.09
C LEU A 42 -2.38 4.50 11.89
N GLN A 43 -1.72 3.35 12.15
CA GLN A 43 -1.26 2.42 11.11
C GLN A 43 -2.32 1.38 10.69
N CYS A 44 -3.28 1.07 11.56
CA CYS A 44 -4.36 0.12 11.32
C CYS A 44 -5.67 0.84 11.01
N GLN A 45 -5.74 1.56 9.90
CA GLN A 45 -7.02 2.01 9.37
C GLN A 45 -7.81 0.78 8.91
N ARG A 46 -8.97 0.55 9.53
CA ARG A 46 -9.79 -0.63 9.28
C ARG A 46 -10.21 -0.63 7.80
N VAL A 47 -10.23 -1.81 7.18
CA VAL A 47 -11.05 -2.01 5.97
C VAL A 47 -12.46 -1.55 6.33
N PRO A 48 -13.16 -0.77 5.47
CA PRO A 48 -14.52 -0.33 5.76
C PRO A 48 -15.33 -1.52 6.24
N ARG A 49 -15.75 -1.50 7.51
CA ARG A 49 -16.68 -2.51 7.99
C ARG A 49 -17.97 -2.23 7.24
N LEU A 50 -18.37 -3.17 6.40
CA LEU A 50 -19.74 -3.25 5.94
C LEU A 50 -20.57 -3.38 7.22
N GLU A 51 -21.25 -2.32 7.63
CA GLU A 51 -22.29 -2.44 8.64
C GLU A 51 -23.20 -3.58 8.19
N ALA A 52 -23.33 -4.57 9.07
CA ALA A 52 -24.05 -5.79 8.77
C ALA A 52 -25.42 -5.44 8.20
N LEU A 53 -25.73 -6.04 7.05
CA LEU A 53 -27.06 -6.12 6.52
C LEU A 53 -27.92 -6.91 7.52
N ASP A 54 -28.41 -6.27 8.57
CA ASP A 54 -29.45 -6.83 9.41
C ASP A 54 -30.77 -6.09 9.15
N SER A 55 -31.51 -6.71 8.23
CA SER A 55 -32.96 -6.91 8.27
C SER A 55 -33.87 -5.67 8.27
N GLU A 56 -34.38 -5.32 7.09
CA GLU A 56 -35.75 -4.79 7.02
C GLU A 56 -36.69 -5.85 7.62
N GLU A 57 -37.37 -5.46 8.69
CA GLU A 57 -38.42 -6.24 9.35
C GLU A 57 -39.48 -6.68 8.33
N LEU A 58 -39.56 -7.97 8.05
CA LEU A 58 -40.76 -8.57 7.47
C LEU A 58 -41.78 -8.79 8.59
N PRO A 59 -43.05 -8.33 8.45
CA PRO A 59 -44.06 -8.53 9.48
C PRO A 59 -44.40 -10.02 9.59
N GLN A 60 -44.24 -10.57 10.79
CA GLN A 60 -44.69 -11.93 11.13
C GLN A 60 -46.22 -12.00 11.12
N HIS A 61 -46.77 -12.84 10.24
CA HIS A 61 -48.15 -13.29 10.34
C HIS A 61 -48.21 -14.61 11.12
N SER A 62 -48.86 -14.51 12.29
CA SER A 62 -49.80 -15.45 12.94
C SER A 62 -49.70 -16.95 12.65
N GLU A 63 -49.59 -17.78 13.70
CA GLU A 63 -50.75 -18.47 14.28
C GLU A 63 -50.44 -19.13 15.65
N TYR A 64 -51.51 -19.22 16.43
CA TYR A 64 -51.66 -19.66 17.82
C TYR A 64 -51.28 -21.14 18.09
N SER A 65 -50.74 -21.43 19.28
CA SER A 65 -51.51 -22.14 20.34
C SER A 65 -50.72 -22.23 21.65
N ALA A 66 -51.45 -22.02 22.75
CA ALA A 66 -50.99 -21.93 24.13
C ALA A 66 -50.76 -23.30 24.79
N GLY A 67 -49.93 -23.29 25.84
CA GLY A 67 -49.87 -24.36 26.85
C GLY A 67 -48.55 -24.38 27.64
N GLU A 68 -48.41 -23.49 28.62
CA GLU A 68 -47.54 -23.65 29.81
C GLU A 68 -48.32 -24.47 30.89
N PRO A 69 -47.72 -24.99 32.02
CA PRO A 69 -46.56 -24.42 32.72
C PRO A 69 -45.57 -25.39 33.44
N GLU A 70 -44.47 -24.76 33.87
CA GLU A 70 -43.71 -24.87 35.14
C GLU A 70 -43.09 -26.20 35.64
N GLU A 71 -41.78 -26.14 35.92
CA GLU A 71 -41.02 -26.55 37.12
C GLU A 71 -39.52 -26.42 36.75
N GLU A 72 -38.52 -25.99 37.52
CA GLU A 72 -38.35 -25.45 38.86
C GLU A 72 -36.95 -24.81 38.87
N LYS A 73 -36.73 -23.77 39.70
CA LYS A 73 -35.41 -23.21 39.97
C LYS A 73 -34.74 -24.01 41.07
N GLU A 74 -33.48 -24.41 40.88
CA GLU A 74 -32.56 -24.50 42.01
C GLU A 74 -31.11 -24.20 41.61
N SER A 75 -30.35 -23.85 42.63
CA SER A 75 -29.31 -22.83 42.62
C SER A 75 -27.90 -23.40 42.71
N ARG A 76 -26.95 -22.66 42.10
CA ARG A 76 -25.62 -22.28 42.65
C ARG A 76 -24.62 -23.42 42.91
N GLU A 77 -23.46 -23.34 42.25
CA GLU A 77 -22.14 -23.18 42.89
C GLU A 77 -21.02 -22.98 41.84
N GLU A 78 -20.29 -21.88 41.97
CA GLU A 78 -18.93 -21.72 41.44
C GLU A 78 -17.94 -22.41 42.40
N PRO A 79 -16.76 -22.80 41.91
CA PRO A 79 -15.58 -22.14 42.47
C PRO A 79 -14.52 -21.74 41.44
N ASN A 80 -13.90 -20.59 41.73
CA ASN A 80 -12.63 -20.12 41.21
C ASN A 80 -11.46 -21.06 41.55
N VAL A 81 -10.37 -21.02 40.76
CA VAL A 81 -9.01 -20.56 41.17
C VAL A 81 -7.91 -20.95 40.14
N THR A 82 -7.26 -19.90 39.62
CA THR A 82 -5.86 -19.69 39.13
C THR A 82 -5.12 -20.60 38.14
N ALA A 83 -4.69 -19.95 37.04
CA ALA A 83 -3.35 -19.84 36.45
C ALA A 83 -2.24 -20.87 36.77
N GLU A 84 -1.62 -21.42 35.72
CA GLU A 84 -0.16 -21.44 35.50
C GLU A 84 0.22 -21.92 34.08
N GLU A 85 1.13 -21.13 33.47
CA GLU A 85 2.18 -21.41 32.48
C GLU A 85 1.96 -22.35 31.27
N GLU A 86 2.01 -21.74 30.08
CA GLU A 86 2.24 -22.38 28.79
C GLU A 86 3.71 -22.81 28.62
N MET A 87 3.95 -24.09 28.37
CA MET A 87 5.21 -24.62 27.84
C MET A 87 5.04 -25.11 26.40
N LEU A 88 5.95 -24.64 25.54
CA LEU A 88 6.21 -25.13 24.18
C LEU A 88 6.54 -26.64 24.15
N PRO A 89 6.32 -27.31 23.01
CA PRO A 89 7.20 -28.38 22.59
C PRO A 89 7.90 -28.06 21.26
N ASP A 90 9.22 -28.19 21.29
CA ASP A 90 10.11 -28.37 20.16
C ASP A 90 10.41 -29.88 20.04
N GLU A 91 10.26 -30.47 18.85
CA GLU A 91 11.28 -31.37 18.27
C GLU A 91 10.85 -32.04 16.94
N ARG A 92 11.85 -32.08 16.04
CA ARG A 92 12.15 -33.08 14.99
C ARG A 92 11.45 -32.96 13.64
N ASN A 93 12.22 -32.49 12.66
CA ASN A 93 12.13 -32.98 11.28
C ASN A 93 13.46 -33.58 10.82
N SER A 94 13.36 -34.84 10.40
CA SER A 94 14.42 -35.69 9.89
C SER A 94 14.81 -35.33 8.46
N ALA A 95 16.11 -35.49 8.18
CA ALA A 95 16.69 -35.49 6.85
C ALA A 95 16.33 -36.76 6.07
N ILE A 96 15.89 -36.62 4.81
CA ILE A 96 16.10 -37.63 3.76
C ILE A 96 16.46 -36.94 2.45
N SER A 97 17.63 -37.32 1.96
CA SER A 97 18.26 -37.04 0.67
C SER A 97 17.50 -37.69 -0.49
N PHE A 98 17.45 -37.04 -1.66
CA PHE A 98 17.64 -37.76 -2.94
C PHE A 98 18.39 -36.93 -3.98
N LYS A 99 19.35 -37.61 -4.62
CA LYS A 99 20.31 -37.21 -5.65
C LYS A 99 19.69 -37.23 -7.05
N GLY A 100 20.32 -36.45 -7.94
CA GLY A 100 20.45 -36.72 -9.37
C GLY A 100 19.52 -35.88 -10.25
N ASN A 101 19.92 -35.34 -11.39
CA ASN A 101 21.19 -35.40 -12.12
C ASN A 101 21.21 -34.21 -13.09
N THR A 102 22.37 -33.61 -13.25
CA THR A 102 22.72 -32.69 -14.33
C THR A 102 22.58 -33.37 -15.70
N ASN A 103 22.07 -32.64 -16.69
CA ASN A 103 22.55 -32.73 -18.08
C ASN A 103 22.33 -31.39 -18.79
N SER A 104 23.46 -30.79 -19.14
CA SER A 104 23.65 -29.65 -20.01
C SER A 104 23.47 -30.03 -21.48
N ILE A 105 22.80 -29.18 -22.26
CA ILE A 105 23.08 -29.02 -23.70
C ILE A 105 23.16 -27.52 -23.97
N ALA A 106 24.26 -27.14 -24.61
CA ALA A 106 24.60 -25.79 -25.05
C ALA A 106 24.23 -25.57 -26.53
N ASP A 107 24.29 -24.29 -26.91
CA ASP A 107 24.41 -23.70 -28.25
C ASP A 107 23.15 -23.61 -29.15
N ALA A 108 22.74 -22.38 -29.48
CA ALA A 108 23.38 -21.62 -30.55
C ALA A 108 22.78 -20.20 -30.69
N ASN A 109 23.68 -19.21 -30.70
CA ASN A 109 23.41 -17.84 -31.12
C ASN A 109 22.94 -17.76 -32.58
N LYS A 110 21.94 -16.92 -32.86
CA LYS A 110 21.93 -16.14 -34.10
C LYS A 110 21.21 -14.80 -33.89
N VAL A 111 22.03 -13.78 -33.80
CA VAL A 111 21.68 -12.37 -33.99
C VAL A 111 21.22 -12.19 -35.44
N THR A 112 20.13 -11.47 -35.67
CA THR A 112 19.88 -10.81 -36.95
C THR A 112 19.34 -9.43 -36.63
N GLU A 113 20.21 -8.44 -36.83
CA GLU A 113 19.84 -7.03 -36.92
C GLU A 113 19.00 -6.85 -38.18
N GLU A 114 17.83 -6.23 -38.08
CA GLU A 114 17.26 -5.47 -39.19
C GLU A 114 16.89 -4.08 -38.70
N LYS A 115 17.56 -3.10 -39.31
CA LYS A 115 17.24 -1.68 -39.30
C LYS A 115 16.19 -1.40 -40.35
N THR A 116 15.18 -0.64 -39.99
CA THR A 116 14.40 0.31 -40.80
C THR A 116 13.30 0.81 -39.86
N GLU A 117 12.84 2.04 -39.84
CA GLU A 117 13.25 3.33 -40.36
C GLU A 117 12.28 4.31 -39.65
N LYS A 118 12.74 5.51 -39.30
CA LYS A 118 11.88 6.51 -38.64
C LYS A 118 10.71 6.89 -39.55
N LYS A 119 9.49 6.86 -39.02
CA LYS A 119 8.43 7.76 -39.48
C LYS A 119 7.81 8.46 -38.27
N SER A 120 8.09 9.74 -38.21
CA SER A 120 7.54 10.73 -37.30
C SER A 120 6.07 10.95 -37.62
N GLU A 121 5.19 10.66 -36.66
CA GLU A 121 3.85 11.23 -36.60
C GLU A 121 3.68 11.91 -35.24
N THR A 122 3.38 13.19 -35.34
CA THR A 122 3.18 14.17 -34.27
C THR A 122 1.92 13.80 -33.49
N LEU A 123 2.04 13.56 -32.19
CA LEU A 123 0.91 13.52 -31.28
C LEU A 123 1.07 14.66 -30.27
N ASP A 124 0.05 15.52 -30.26
CA ASP A 124 -0.07 16.70 -29.43
C ASP A 124 0.06 16.35 -27.94
N VAL A 125 0.99 17.04 -27.30
CA VAL A 125 1.15 17.09 -25.84
C VAL A 125 0.11 18.06 -25.30
N PRO A 126 -0.82 17.65 -24.41
CA PRO A 126 -1.62 18.61 -23.66
C PRO A 126 -0.71 19.38 -22.70
N PRO A 127 -0.88 20.69 -22.55
CA PRO A 127 0.01 21.50 -21.71
C PRO A 127 -0.16 21.13 -20.24
N GLU A 128 0.95 21.25 -19.50
CA GLU A 128 1.02 21.23 -18.03
C GLU A 128 -0.15 22.01 -17.41
N VAL A 129 -1.11 21.28 -16.86
CA VAL A 129 -2.13 21.87 -16.00
C VAL A 129 -1.47 22.14 -14.66
N GLN A 130 -1.15 23.42 -14.47
CA GLN A 130 -0.81 24.01 -13.19
C GLN A 130 -1.83 23.57 -12.14
N ILE A 131 -1.34 23.00 -11.04
CA ILE A 131 -2.11 22.64 -9.85
C ILE A 131 -2.85 23.92 -9.38
N PRO A 132 -4.19 24.02 -9.48
CA PRO A 132 -4.90 25.15 -8.93
C PRO A 132 -4.91 25.02 -7.41
N GLN A 133 -4.52 26.11 -6.76
CA GLN A 133 -4.67 26.28 -5.32
C GLN A 133 -6.12 26.02 -4.89
N THR A 134 -6.25 25.22 -3.85
CA THR A 134 -7.48 24.75 -3.21
C THR A 134 -8.50 25.88 -3.03
N GLN A 135 -9.69 25.71 -3.60
CA GLN A 135 -10.86 26.51 -3.21
C GLN A 135 -11.46 25.92 -1.93
N GLU A 136 -11.40 26.69 -0.86
CA GLU A 136 -12.14 26.47 0.38
C GLU A 136 -13.65 26.46 0.11
N LYS A 137 -14.33 25.39 0.52
CA LYS A 137 -15.74 25.46 0.92
C LYS A 137 -16.03 24.56 2.12
N THR A 138 -16.23 25.26 3.23
CA THR A 138 -17.28 25.07 4.23
C THR A 138 -17.16 23.90 5.20
N GLY A 139 -16.55 24.20 6.36
CA GLY A 139 -17.28 24.15 7.62
C GLY A 139 -17.18 22.85 8.42
N GLU A 140 -15.97 22.42 8.73
CA GLU A 140 -15.67 21.71 9.97
C GLU A 140 -14.49 22.44 10.60
N GLU A 141 -14.51 22.65 11.92
CA GLU A 141 -13.50 23.42 12.65
C GLU A 141 -12.11 22.77 12.47
N GLU A 142 -11.32 23.26 11.51
CA GLU A 142 -9.92 22.91 11.40
C GLU A 142 -9.19 23.58 12.57
N GLU A 143 -8.91 22.80 13.61
CA GLU A 143 -7.87 23.14 14.58
C GLU A 143 -6.61 23.53 13.81
N VAL A 144 -6.02 24.67 14.15
CA VAL A 144 -4.78 25.15 13.54
C VAL A 144 -3.67 24.16 13.87
N THR A 145 -3.51 23.14 13.02
CA THR A 145 -2.40 22.20 13.12
C THR A 145 -1.11 22.99 12.92
N ASP A 146 -0.18 22.88 13.86
CA ASP A 146 1.18 23.36 13.71
C ASP A 146 1.74 22.86 12.36
N LYS A 147 2.14 23.78 11.48
CA LYS A 147 2.58 23.52 10.09
C LYS A 147 3.71 22.48 9.98
N SER A 148 4.39 22.19 11.08
CA SER A 148 5.48 21.20 11.13
C SER A 148 5.02 19.77 11.43
N THR A 149 3.78 19.58 11.87
CA THR A 149 3.21 18.27 12.20
C THR A 149 2.90 17.49 10.93
N VAL A 150 3.28 16.22 10.91
CA VAL A 150 3.02 15.33 9.77
C VAL A 150 1.61 14.76 9.86
N ASP A 151 0.88 14.88 8.75
CA ASP A 151 -0.40 14.20 8.57
C ASP A 151 -0.19 12.73 8.15
N LEU A 152 -0.49 11.80 9.05
CA LEU A 152 -0.39 10.35 8.82
C LEU A 152 -1.52 9.77 7.96
N GLN A 153 -2.55 10.56 7.63
CA GLN A 153 -3.51 10.20 6.58
C GLN A 153 -2.93 10.46 5.19
N GLN A 154 -1.94 11.34 5.07
CA GLN A 154 -1.23 11.61 3.82
C GLN A 154 0.08 10.84 3.71
N PHE A 155 0.85 10.74 4.79
CA PHE A 155 2.21 10.21 4.77
C PHE A 155 2.37 8.94 5.60
N VAL A 156 3.20 8.01 5.13
CA VAL A 156 3.54 6.77 5.86
C VAL A 156 5.06 6.57 5.91
N PRO A 157 5.61 6.07 7.04
CA PRO A 157 6.98 5.62 7.12
C PRO A 157 7.27 4.47 6.14
N VAL A 158 8.34 4.62 5.35
CA VAL A 158 8.83 3.63 4.40
C VAL A 158 10.31 3.36 4.64
N GLY A 159 10.67 2.07 4.67
CA GLY A 159 12.05 1.66 4.95
C GLY A 159 12.45 1.71 6.42
N GLY A 160 11.49 1.78 7.35
CA GLY A 160 11.73 1.61 8.77
C GLY A 160 12.01 2.91 9.52
N VAL A 161 12.51 2.77 10.75
CA VAL A 161 12.77 3.88 11.69
C VAL A 161 14.23 3.85 12.14
N TYR A 162 14.83 5.03 12.26
CA TYR A 162 16.23 5.22 12.62
C TYR A 162 16.31 5.91 13.98
N HIS A 163 16.71 5.19 15.03
CA HIS A 163 17.01 5.78 16.33
C HIS A 163 18.45 6.26 16.33
N ILE A 164 18.64 7.58 16.27
CA ILE A 164 19.96 8.21 16.22
C ILE A 164 20.22 8.81 17.60
N ASP A 165 21.18 8.22 18.32
CA ASP A 165 21.51 8.61 19.68
C ASP A 165 22.97 9.03 19.80
N VAL A 166 23.23 9.94 20.74
CA VAL A 166 24.56 10.21 21.25
C VAL A 166 24.66 9.75 22.70
N LEU A 167 25.70 9.00 23.00
CA LEU A 167 25.87 8.27 24.25
C LEU A 167 27.18 8.68 24.91
N ARG A 168 27.20 8.72 26.24
CA ARG A 168 28.44 8.93 26.99
C ARG A 168 29.31 7.69 26.91
N LEU A 169 30.57 7.86 26.51
CA LEU A 169 31.54 6.79 26.62
C LEU A 169 31.86 6.55 28.10
N PRO A 170 32.02 5.29 28.54
CA PRO A 170 32.52 5.01 29.86
C PRO A 170 33.94 5.58 30.02
N PRO A 171 34.38 5.87 31.26
CA PRO A 171 35.74 6.33 31.53
C PRO A 171 36.77 5.43 30.84
N GLN A 172 37.64 6.04 30.05
CA GLN A 172 38.70 5.32 29.34
C GLN A 172 39.89 5.09 30.27
N VAL A 173 40.70 4.07 29.97
CA VAL A 173 41.92 3.77 30.74
C VAL A 173 42.87 4.98 30.70
N GLN A 174 43.30 5.42 31.88
CA GLN A 174 44.30 6.48 32.05
C GLN A 174 45.61 5.87 32.55
N GLN A 175 46.72 6.29 31.95
CA GLN A 175 48.06 5.97 32.45
C GLN A 175 48.44 6.99 33.53
N ILE A 176 48.57 6.53 34.76
CA ILE A 176 49.02 7.33 35.90
C ILE A 176 50.31 6.68 36.41
N ASN A 177 51.45 7.31 36.13
CA ASN A 177 52.78 6.73 36.32
C ASN A 177 52.94 5.40 35.57
N SER A 178 53.23 4.30 36.29
CA SER A 178 53.35 2.93 35.76
C SER A 178 52.06 2.11 35.86
N TRP A 179 50.93 2.74 36.19
CA TRP A 179 49.65 2.07 36.40
C TRP A 179 48.63 2.46 35.33
N SER A 180 47.92 1.46 34.83
CA SER A 180 46.72 1.64 34.02
C SER A 180 45.50 1.63 34.95
N MET A 181 44.87 2.78 35.14
CA MET A 181 43.70 2.93 36.01
C MET A 181 42.47 3.30 35.19
N VAL A 182 41.31 2.74 35.55
CA VAL A 182 40.01 3.07 34.94
C VAL A 182 38.98 3.24 36.05
N GLU A 183 38.21 4.31 35.97
CA GLU A 183 37.09 4.53 36.89
C GLU A 183 35.93 3.62 36.49
N LEU A 184 35.43 2.83 37.44
CA LEU A 184 34.25 2.00 37.25
C LEU A 184 33.02 2.81 37.67
N VAL A 185 32.19 3.16 36.69
CA VAL A 185 30.91 3.84 36.95
C VAL A 185 29.83 2.77 37.12
N ASN A 186 29.09 2.84 38.24
CA ASN A 186 27.91 2.01 38.45
C ASN A 186 26.72 2.65 37.71
N GLY A 187 26.60 2.36 36.41
CA GLY A 187 25.55 2.87 35.54
C GLY A 187 25.57 2.14 34.19
N GLY A 188 24.40 2.03 33.54
CA GLY A 188 24.29 1.47 32.20
C GLY A 188 24.68 2.48 31.11
N LEU A 189 24.16 2.28 29.91
CA LEU A 189 24.36 3.21 28.79
C LEU A 189 23.63 4.53 29.07
N GLU A 190 24.34 5.66 29.12
CA GLU A 190 23.77 6.99 29.35
C GLU A 190 23.72 7.83 28.08
N ALA A 191 22.62 8.55 27.87
CA ALA A 191 22.52 9.55 26.81
C ALA A 191 23.43 10.75 27.10
N TYR A 192 24.10 11.27 26.08
CA TYR A 192 24.83 12.52 26.17
C TYR A 192 23.88 13.69 25.88
N PRO A 193 23.73 14.68 26.77
CA PRO A 193 22.79 15.78 26.57
C PRO A 193 23.27 16.66 25.41
N TYR A 194 22.53 16.65 24.31
CA TYR A 194 22.76 17.51 23.15
C TYR A 194 21.42 18.01 22.58
N PRO A 195 21.27 19.31 22.30
CA PRO A 195 22.22 20.38 22.60
C PRO A 195 22.49 20.56 24.10
N PRO A 196 23.66 21.08 24.50
CA PRO A 196 23.97 21.31 25.90
C PRO A 196 23.00 22.34 26.50
N GLN A 197 22.53 22.10 27.72
CA GLN A 197 21.64 23.04 28.42
C GLN A 197 22.34 24.39 28.58
N GLY A 198 21.77 25.43 27.96
CA GLY A 198 22.29 26.80 27.94
C GLY A 198 21.15 27.80 27.75
N PRO A 199 21.42 29.11 27.73
CA PRO A 199 20.38 30.10 27.45
C PRO A 199 19.77 29.84 26.07
N GLU A 200 18.44 29.93 25.96
CA GLU A 200 17.63 29.52 24.79
C GLU A 200 18.06 30.17 23.45
N ASP A 201 18.86 31.22 23.50
CA ASP A 201 19.37 31.98 22.34
C ASP A 201 20.73 31.48 21.79
N THR A 202 21.27 30.37 22.32
CA THR A 202 22.56 29.84 21.85
C THR A 202 22.35 28.99 20.60
N MET A 203 22.69 29.52 19.42
CA MET A 203 22.70 28.73 18.19
C MET A 203 23.76 27.61 18.27
N HIS A 204 23.30 26.36 18.33
CA HIS A 204 24.18 25.20 18.29
C HIS A 204 24.45 24.80 16.83
N PRO A 205 25.70 24.43 16.50
CA PRO A 205 26.01 23.97 15.15
C PRO A 205 25.24 22.67 14.85
N PRO A 206 24.67 22.52 13.64
CA PRO A 206 23.88 21.35 13.30
C PRO A 206 24.76 20.09 13.22
N ILE A 207 24.10 18.94 13.36
CA ILE A 207 24.66 17.62 13.12
C ILE A 207 24.21 17.17 11.74
N GLN A 208 25.15 16.83 10.88
CA GLN A 208 24.81 16.23 9.59
C GLN A 208 24.67 14.73 9.76
N ILE A 209 23.59 14.16 9.23
CA ILE A 209 23.32 12.73 9.19
C ILE A 209 23.24 12.30 7.73
N THR A 210 23.83 11.14 7.42
CA THR A 210 23.68 10.47 6.13
C THR A 210 23.05 9.11 6.37
N LEU A 211 21.97 8.78 5.67
CA LEU A 211 21.33 7.46 5.73
C LEU A 211 21.44 6.79 4.35
N GLY A 212 22.06 5.60 4.31
CA GLY A 212 21.90 4.68 3.19
C GLY A 212 20.48 4.12 3.15
N LEU A 213 19.88 4.06 1.96
CA LEU A 213 18.49 3.67 1.76
C LEU A 213 18.39 2.15 1.53
N PRO A 214 17.38 1.48 2.11
CA PRO A 214 17.19 0.04 1.93
C PRO A 214 16.98 -0.34 0.46
N ASN A 215 17.61 -1.43 0.03
CA ASN A 215 17.50 -1.93 -1.36
C ASN A 215 16.16 -2.60 -1.69
N ASN A 216 15.28 -2.77 -0.70
CA ASN A 216 14.00 -3.44 -0.81
C ASN A 216 12.79 -2.47 -0.73
N VAL A 217 13.04 -1.17 -0.80
CA VAL A 217 12.01 -0.12 -0.71
C VAL A 217 12.15 0.84 -1.88
N MET A 218 11.05 1.07 -2.59
CA MET A 218 10.96 2.06 -3.66
C MET A 218 10.62 3.43 -3.09
N TYR A 219 11.37 4.44 -3.52
CA TYR A 219 11.16 5.85 -3.20
C TYR A 219 10.83 6.62 -4.50
N TRP A 220 9.55 6.88 -4.77
CA TRP A 220 9.08 7.51 -6.01
C TRP A 220 9.45 8.99 -6.13
N LYS A 221 9.58 9.66 -4.99
CA LYS A 221 10.05 11.03 -4.84
C LYS A 221 11.03 11.08 -3.68
N GLN A 222 11.73 12.21 -3.53
CA GLN A 222 12.50 12.48 -2.31
C GLN A 222 11.58 12.31 -1.09
N PRO A 223 11.88 11.39 -0.15
CA PRO A 223 11.05 11.18 1.02
C PRO A 223 11.10 12.40 1.96
N VAL A 224 10.01 12.64 2.66
CA VAL A 224 9.95 13.64 3.73
C VAL A 224 10.63 13.04 4.96
N ILE A 225 11.60 13.76 5.51
CA ILE A 225 12.30 13.33 6.72
C ILE A 225 11.55 13.90 7.91
N ALA A 226 11.14 13.03 8.84
CA ALA A 226 10.45 13.45 10.05
C ALA A 226 11.16 12.93 11.30
N ARG A 227 11.17 13.76 12.34
CA ARG A 227 11.56 13.40 13.69
C ARG A 227 10.35 13.02 14.53
N TRP A 228 10.51 12.03 15.39
CA TRP A 228 9.51 11.68 16.38
C TRP A 228 9.53 12.71 17.51
N ASP A 229 8.36 13.20 17.91
CA ASP A 229 8.14 14.02 19.10
C ASP A 229 7.48 13.16 20.19
N PRO A 230 8.25 12.71 21.21
CA PRO A 230 7.71 11.88 22.27
C PRO A 230 6.64 12.56 23.12
N ALA A 231 6.65 13.90 23.23
CA ALA A 231 5.71 14.62 24.07
C ALA A 231 4.32 14.73 23.40
N GLY A 232 4.31 14.93 22.09
CA GLY A 232 3.08 14.97 21.29
C GLY A 232 2.66 13.63 20.68
N GLU A 233 3.47 12.57 20.84
CA GLU A 233 3.30 11.27 20.18
C GLU A 233 3.05 11.39 18.66
N GLN A 234 3.85 12.22 18.00
CA GLN A 234 3.63 12.59 16.59
C GLN A 234 4.94 12.74 15.81
N TRP A 235 4.84 12.62 14.50
CA TRP A 235 5.95 12.93 13.58
C TRP A 235 5.95 14.42 13.23
N ARG A 236 7.13 15.04 13.24
CA ARG A 236 7.32 16.45 12.90
C ARG A 236 8.49 16.66 11.94
N THR A 237 8.46 17.75 11.20
CA THR A 237 9.46 18.10 10.18
C THR A 237 10.39 19.24 10.58
N ASP A 238 10.16 19.87 11.73
CA ASP A 238 11.02 20.91 12.27
C ASP A 238 12.31 20.34 12.87
N GLY A 239 13.33 21.19 13.02
CA GLY A 239 14.67 20.75 13.46
C GLY A 239 15.46 19.97 12.39
N ILE A 240 14.95 19.90 11.16
CA ILE A 240 15.59 19.25 10.01
C ILE A 240 15.81 20.27 8.87
N SER A 241 17.01 20.30 8.30
CA SER A 241 17.36 21.23 7.22
C SER A 241 18.39 20.64 6.24
N ASN A 242 18.72 21.40 5.19
CA ASN A 242 19.82 21.09 4.26
C ASN A 242 19.77 19.66 3.69
N ILE A 243 18.58 19.26 3.23
CA ILE A 243 18.35 17.91 2.70
C ILE A 243 18.95 17.78 1.30
N ALA A 244 19.79 16.77 1.11
CA ALA A 244 20.37 16.35 -0.16
C ALA A 244 20.02 14.88 -0.41
N TYR A 245 19.15 14.63 -1.38
CA TYR A 245 18.76 13.29 -1.81
C TYR A 245 19.56 12.87 -3.04
N LYS A 246 20.26 11.73 -2.94
CA LYS A 246 21.07 11.19 -4.02
C LYS A 246 20.50 9.85 -4.49
N THR A 247 19.63 9.90 -5.50
CA THR A 247 18.93 8.73 -6.05
C THR A 247 19.89 7.60 -6.45
N TRP A 248 20.95 7.92 -7.20
CA TRP A 248 21.90 6.92 -7.70
C TRP A 248 22.79 6.29 -6.62
N GLU A 249 23.15 7.08 -5.61
CA GLU A 249 23.93 6.58 -4.45
C GLU A 249 23.04 5.89 -3.42
N LYS A 250 21.70 5.89 -3.61
CA LYS A 250 20.71 5.42 -2.63
C LYS A 250 21.00 5.96 -1.24
N SER A 251 21.21 7.26 -1.14
CA SER A 251 21.50 7.92 0.14
C SER A 251 20.77 9.24 0.27
N ILE A 252 20.48 9.59 1.51
CA ILE A 252 19.91 10.89 1.86
C ILE A 252 20.74 11.51 2.99
N THR A 253 21.14 12.76 2.81
CA THR A 253 21.92 13.53 3.78
C THR A 253 21.10 14.73 4.23
N PHE A 254 21.12 15.05 5.52
CA PHE A 254 20.37 16.17 6.09
C PHE A 254 21.04 16.65 7.37
N GLU A 255 20.69 17.85 7.80
CA GLU A 255 21.14 18.45 9.04
C GLU A 255 20.04 18.42 10.09
N THR A 256 20.44 18.26 11.35
CA THR A 256 19.56 18.23 12.53
C THR A 256 20.13 19.11 13.64
N ASP A 257 19.26 19.73 14.44
CA ASP A 257 19.65 20.54 15.60
C ASP A 257 19.89 19.71 16.87
N ALA A 258 19.32 18.51 16.94
CA ALA A 258 19.54 17.53 18.00
C ALA A 258 19.53 16.09 17.45
N PHE A 259 19.73 15.12 18.35
CA PHE A 259 19.62 13.70 18.02
C PHE A 259 18.17 13.24 18.16
N TYR A 260 17.64 12.58 17.13
CA TYR A 260 16.23 12.21 17.05
C TYR A 260 16.03 10.77 16.62
N THR A 261 14.84 10.25 16.89
CA THR A 261 14.28 9.13 16.13
C THR A 261 13.72 9.67 14.81
N ILE A 262 14.20 9.15 13.69
CA ILE A 262 13.91 9.63 12.34
C ILE A 262 13.16 8.58 11.52
N ALA A 263 12.19 9.00 10.73
CA ALA A 263 11.56 8.19 9.68
C ALA A 263 11.66 8.88 8.32
N LEU A 264 11.71 8.07 7.27
CA LEU A 264 11.55 8.52 5.89
C LEU A 264 10.10 8.27 5.49
N LEU A 265 9.38 9.34 5.20
CA LEU A 265 7.96 9.32 4.92
C LEU A 265 7.70 9.50 3.43
N GLN A 266 6.71 8.79 2.92
CA GLN A 266 6.24 8.93 1.54
C GLN A 266 4.75 9.15 1.52
N ASP A 267 4.29 10.00 0.60
CA ASP A 267 2.86 10.21 0.38
C ASP A 267 2.22 8.89 -0.08
N ILE A 268 1.18 8.45 0.63
CA ILE A 268 0.50 7.18 0.35
C ILE A 268 -0.22 7.20 -0.99
N HIS A 269 -0.46 8.38 -1.56
CA HIS A 269 -1.28 8.60 -2.74
C HIS A 269 -0.49 8.80 -4.03
N LEU A 270 0.85 8.65 -4.02
CA LEU A 270 1.67 8.91 -5.21
C LEU A 270 1.25 8.13 -6.46
N ASN A 271 0.66 6.95 -6.29
CA ASN A 271 0.20 6.08 -7.38
C ASN A 271 -1.31 6.21 -7.66
N MET A 272 -1.96 7.25 -7.13
CA MET A 272 -3.38 7.53 -7.28
C MET A 272 -3.59 8.98 -7.74
N PRO A 273 -4.54 9.26 -8.64
CA PRO A 273 -5.46 8.30 -9.27
C PRO A 273 -4.74 7.42 -10.31
N TYR A 274 -5.35 6.29 -10.65
CA TYR A 274 -4.87 5.38 -11.69
C TYR A 274 -5.18 5.95 -13.07
N HIS A 275 -4.22 5.85 -13.99
CA HIS A 275 -4.42 6.26 -15.39
C HIS A 275 -5.32 5.27 -16.15
N THR A 276 -5.07 3.97 -15.95
CA THR A 276 -5.88 2.90 -16.51
C THR A 276 -5.76 1.65 -15.65
N TRP A 277 -6.72 0.73 -15.83
CA TRP A 277 -6.69 -0.59 -15.24
C TRP A 277 -7.41 -1.58 -16.15
N GLU A 278 -7.00 -2.84 -16.07
CA GLU A 278 -7.59 -3.95 -16.80
C GLU A 278 -7.52 -5.22 -15.97
N LEU A 279 -8.66 -5.85 -15.74
CA LEU A 279 -8.78 -7.19 -15.17
C LEU A 279 -9.20 -8.14 -16.29
N ARG A 280 -8.41 -9.17 -16.59
CA ARG A 280 -8.74 -10.15 -17.62
C ARG A 280 -8.49 -11.59 -17.16
N PRO A 281 -9.37 -12.56 -17.48
CA PRO A 281 -9.10 -13.96 -17.20
C PRO A 281 -7.97 -14.50 -18.08
N THR A 282 -7.08 -15.29 -17.48
CA THR A 282 -6.07 -16.07 -18.20
C THR A 282 -6.37 -17.58 -18.15
N GLY A 283 -7.26 -17.99 -17.26
CA GLY A 283 -7.75 -19.36 -17.08
C GLY A 283 -9.13 -19.35 -16.42
N THR A 284 -9.61 -20.50 -15.94
CA THR A 284 -10.90 -20.56 -15.21
C THR A 284 -10.78 -19.92 -13.82
N ASP A 285 -9.70 -20.24 -13.10
CA ASP A 285 -9.40 -19.74 -11.76
C ASP A 285 -8.13 -18.87 -11.76
N GLU A 286 -7.85 -18.25 -12.90
CA GLU A 286 -6.66 -17.42 -13.10
C GLU A 286 -7.01 -16.13 -13.83
N ALA A 287 -6.45 -15.02 -13.37
CA ALA A 287 -6.61 -13.71 -14.00
C ALA A 287 -5.33 -12.89 -13.91
N LEU A 288 -5.22 -11.90 -14.81
CA LEU A 288 -4.22 -10.86 -14.76
C LEU A 288 -4.94 -9.53 -14.48
N PHE A 289 -4.49 -8.84 -13.44
CA PHE A 289 -4.95 -7.51 -13.08
C PHE A 289 -3.81 -6.51 -13.25
N ILE A 290 -3.99 -5.59 -14.19
CA ILE A 290 -3.02 -4.56 -14.54
C ILE A 290 -3.55 -3.23 -14.04
N ILE A 291 -2.72 -2.49 -13.30
CA ILE A 291 -3.01 -1.13 -12.86
C ILE A 291 -1.86 -0.24 -13.30
N THR A 292 -2.16 0.76 -14.11
CA THR A 292 -1.19 1.75 -14.58
C THR A 292 -1.40 3.06 -13.81
N THR A 293 -0.36 3.48 -13.12
CA THR A 293 -0.30 4.68 -12.28
C THR A 293 0.58 5.73 -12.97
N VAL A 294 0.87 6.85 -12.29
CA VAL A 294 1.81 7.85 -12.81
C VAL A 294 3.28 7.42 -12.78
N PHE A 295 3.64 6.49 -11.91
CA PHE A 295 5.01 6.02 -11.77
C PHE A 295 5.22 4.55 -12.13
N ALA A 296 4.16 3.76 -12.30
CA ALA A 296 4.34 2.32 -12.52
C ALA A 296 3.16 1.69 -13.24
N GLU A 297 3.47 0.68 -14.07
CA GLU A 297 2.51 -0.35 -14.43
C GLU A 297 2.72 -1.56 -13.52
N VAL A 298 1.69 -1.92 -12.75
CA VAL A 298 1.72 -3.04 -11.80
C VAL A 298 0.91 -4.19 -12.38
N GLN A 299 1.58 -5.31 -12.63
CA GLN A 299 0.94 -6.53 -13.13
C GLN A 299 0.80 -7.56 -12.01
N ILE A 300 -0.45 -7.88 -11.68
CA ILE A 300 -0.80 -8.79 -10.58
C ILE A 300 -1.43 -10.03 -11.18
N GLN A 301 -0.81 -11.19 -10.99
CA GLN A 301 -1.42 -12.46 -11.35
C GLN A 301 -2.25 -12.97 -10.17
N ILE A 302 -3.47 -13.41 -10.45
CA ILE A 302 -4.40 -13.98 -9.50
C ILE A 302 -4.58 -15.44 -9.89
N LYS A 303 -4.46 -16.35 -8.92
CA LYS A 303 -4.68 -17.78 -9.11
C LYS A 303 -5.23 -18.37 -7.82
N ASP A 304 -6.34 -19.10 -7.92
CA ASP A 304 -7.04 -19.65 -6.76
C ASP A 304 -7.26 -18.55 -5.70
N ASN A 305 -6.87 -18.75 -4.44
CA ASN A 305 -6.97 -17.75 -3.37
C ASN A 305 -5.72 -16.85 -3.22
N GLN A 306 -4.86 -16.76 -4.23
CA GLN A 306 -3.56 -16.10 -4.12
C GLN A 306 -3.33 -15.05 -5.20
N CYS A 307 -2.45 -14.12 -4.87
CA CYS A 307 -1.99 -13.04 -5.72
C CYS A 307 -0.46 -13.08 -5.79
N MET A 308 0.10 -12.70 -6.93
CA MET A 308 1.53 -12.63 -7.17
C MET A 308 1.83 -11.35 -7.97
N LEU A 309 2.90 -10.66 -7.57
CA LEU A 309 3.42 -9.55 -8.37
C LEU A 309 4.19 -10.17 -9.56
N ALA A 310 3.63 -10.07 -10.76
CA ALA A 310 4.21 -10.64 -11.96
C ALA A 310 5.30 -9.72 -12.53
N ALA A 311 5.01 -8.43 -12.65
CA ALA A 311 5.94 -7.43 -13.15
C ALA A 311 5.60 -6.03 -12.62
N VAL A 312 6.62 -5.18 -12.59
CA VAL A 312 6.53 -3.73 -12.44
C VAL A 312 7.51 -3.13 -13.45
N ASP A 313 7.04 -2.19 -14.28
CA ASP A 313 7.83 -1.67 -15.41
C ASP A 313 9.00 -0.77 -14.98
N GLU A 314 9.01 -0.32 -13.72
CA GLU A 314 10.10 0.45 -13.12
C GLU A 314 10.80 -0.33 -11.98
N GLU A 315 12.13 -0.29 -11.96
CA GLU A 315 13.00 -0.82 -10.89
C GLU A 315 12.76 -2.29 -10.45
N LYS A 316 12.72 -3.22 -11.41
CA LYS A 316 12.69 -4.69 -11.16
C LYS A 316 13.70 -5.17 -10.10
N SER A 317 14.81 -4.46 -9.90
CA SER A 317 15.83 -4.82 -8.92
C SER A 317 15.38 -4.62 -7.46
N VAL A 318 14.61 -3.57 -7.16
CA VAL A 318 14.22 -3.20 -5.78
C VAL A 318 13.16 -4.17 -5.24
N LEU A 319 12.13 -4.46 -6.04
CA LEU A 319 11.06 -5.39 -5.68
C LEU A 319 11.32 -6.84 -6.11
N SER A 320 12.54 -7.18 -6.51
CA SER A 320 12.94 -8.55 -6.87
C SER A 320 12.60 -9.59 -5.80
N HIS A 321 12.63 -9.17 -4.53
CA HIS A 321 12.26 -10.01 -3.40
C HIS A 321 10.74 -10.27 -3.26
N LEU A 322 9.88 -9.56 -4.00
CA LEU A 322 8.42 -9.74 -4.04
C LEU A 322 7.94 -10.38 -5.35
N ILE A 323 8.59 -10.06 -6.47
CA ILE A 323 8.22 -10.56 -7.79
C ILE A 323 8.25 -12.10 -7.80
N GLY A 324 7.20 -12.71 -8.35
CA GLY A 324 7.11 -14.17 -8.46
C GLY A 324 6.65 -14.90 -7.19
N LYS A 325 6.40 -14.20 -6.07
CA LYS A 325 5.94 -14.82 -4.83
C LYS A 325 4.42 -14.79 -4.69
N TRP A 326 3.82 -15.96 -4.58
CA TRP A 326 2.40 -16.13 -4.29
C TRP A 326 2.09 -15.85 -2.82
N MET A 327 1.07 -15.04 -2.57
CA MET A 327 0.62 -14.63 -1.24
C MET A 327 -0.90 -14.52 -1.21
N CYS A 328 -1.54 -14.68 -0.04
CA CYS A 328 -2.95 -14.30 0.08
C CYS A 328 -3.12 -12.77 -0.10
N PRO A 329 -4.30 -12.27 -0.53
CA PRO A 329 -4.50 -10.85 -0.86
C PRO A 329 -4.08 -9.87 0.25
N LEU A 330 -4.36 -10.22 1.51
CA LEU A 330 -3.97 -9.40 2.67
C LEU A 330 -2.46 -9.29 2.85
N THR A 331 -1.75 -10.42 2.72
CA THR A 331 -0.28 -10.46 2.84
C THR A 331 0.36 -9.76 1.66
N PHE A 332 -0.21 -9.94 0.46
CA PHE A 332 0.20 -9.27 -0.77
C PHE A 332 0.12 -7.74 -0.64
N ARG A 333 -1.04 -7.20 -0.21
CA ARG A 333 -1.22 -5.76 0.06
C ARG A 333 -0.17 -5.23 1.03
N ARG A 334 0.05 -5.93 2.15
CA ARG A 334 1.03 -5.51 3.17
C ARG A 334 2.46 -5.53 2.63
N ALA A 335 2.81 -6.54 1.85
CA ALA A 335 4.14 -6.68 1.27
C ALA A 335 4.44 -5.56 0.26
N LEU A 336 3.48 -5.25 -0.63
CA LEU A 336 3.59 -4.13 -1.57
C LEU A 336 3.76 -2.78 -0.87
N LYS A 337 2.92 -2.48 0.13
CA LYS A 337 3.04 -1.24 0.93
C LYS A 337 4.40 -1.13 1.61
N LYS A 338 4.89 -2.21 2.22
CA LYS A 338 6.23 -2.25 2.85
C LYS A 338 7.35 -2.03 1.85
N GLY A 339 7.17 -2.47 0.60
CA GLY A 339 8.10 -2.24 -0.50
C GLY A 339 8.04 -0.82 -1.08
N GLY A 340 7.20 0.08 -0.55
CA GLY A 340 7.03 1.45 -1.07
C GLY A 340 6.08 1.56 -2.28
N LEU A 341 5.52 0.45 -2.76
CA LEU A 341 4.53 0.42 -3.84
C LEU A 341 3.12 0.36 -3.24
N ASN A 342 2.57 1.53 -2.89
CA ASN A 342 1.18 1.61 -2.45
C ASN A 342 0.26 1.91 -3.63
N ILE A 343 -0.62 0.96 -3.96
CA ILE A 343 -1.73 1.12 -4.91
C ILE A 343 -3.09 0.93 -4.23
N PHE A 344 -3.15 1.02 -2.89
CA PHE A 344 -4.36 0.71 -2.13
C PHE A 344 -4.78 1.96 -1.33
N PRO A 345 -5.86 2.65 -1.75
CA PRO A 345 -6.39 3.79 -1.01
C PRO A 345 -6.87 3.37 0.38
N GLU A 346 -6.74 4.29 1.33
CA GLU A 346 -7.29 4.17 2.67
C GLU A 346 -8.61 4.95 2.80
N GLU A 347 -9.24 4.89 3.96
CA GLU A 347 -10.60 5.43 4.21
C GLU A 347 -10.73 6.91 3.81
N TYR A 348 -9.72 7.71 4.15
CA TYR A 348 -9.70 9.16 3.91
C TYR A 348 -8.91 9.58 2.66
N SER A 349 -8.46 8.63 1.83
CA SER A 349 -7.63 8.95 0.66
C SER A 349 -8.30 9.88 -0.35
N TYR A 350 -9.64 9.94 -0.34
CA TYR A 350 -10.42 10.84 -1.21
C TYR A 350 -10.21 12.34 -0.89
N LYS A 351 -9.63 12.68 0.27
CA LYS A 351 -9.29 14.06 0.64
C LYS A 351 -8.03 14.55 -0.07
N TYR A 352 -7.12 13.64 -0.41
CA TYR A 352 -5.79 13.96 -0.97
C TYR A 352 -5.70 13.71 -2.47
N VAL A 353 -6.65 12.96 -3.03
CA VAL A 353 -6.68 12.61 -4.45
C VAL A 353 -7.96 13.15 -5.06
N HIS A 354 -7.83 13.84 -6.20
CA HIS A 354 -8.99 14.27 -6.97
C HIS A 354 -9.67 13.05 -7.62
N VAL A 355 -10.83 12.67 -7.11
CA VAL A 355 -11.59 11.48 -7.55
C VAL A 355 -13.08 11.78 -7.65
N ASN A 356 -13.80 11.03 -8.49
CA ASN A 356 -15.26 11.04 -8.47
C ASN A 356 -15.75 10.15 -7.33
N LYS A 357 -16.15 10.74 -6.20
CA LYS A 357 -16.60 10.00 -5.02
C LYS A 357 -17.84 9.18 -5.35
N LYS A 358 -17.68 7.85 -5.41
CA LYS A 358 -18.76 6.91 -5.64
C LYS A 358 -19.46 6.53 -4.34
N ALA A 359 -20.76 6.25 -4.42
CA ALA A 359 -21.53 5.70 -3.31
C ALA A 359 -20.91 4.34 -2.90
N PRO A 360 -20.47 4.15 -1.64
CA PRO A 360 -19.74 2.96 -1.22
C PRO A 360 -20.49 1.65 -1.53
N LEU A 361 -21.80 1.62 -1.32
CA LEU A 361 -22.62 0.44 -1.60
C LEU A 361 -22.70 0.10 -3.09
N THR A 362 -22.75 1.10 -3.97
CA THR A 362 -22.73 0.89 -5.42
C THR A 362 -21.39 0.28 -5.84
N GLU A 363 -20.30 0.81 -5.31
CA GLU A 363 -18.94 0.34 -5.59
C GLU A 363 -18.73 -1.12 -5.14
N VAL A 364 -19.07 -1.43 -3.89
CA VAL A 364 -18.94 -2.78 -3.31
C VAL A 364 -19.77 -3.79 -4.08
N ARG A 365 -21.04 -3.45 -4.40
CA ARG A 365 -21.90 -4.34 -5.19
C ARG A 365 -21.35 -4.55 -6.60
N ALA A 366 -20.80 -3.51 -7.24
CA ALA A 366 -20.18 -3.66 -8.55
C ALA A 366 -19.03 -4.67 -8.50
N TYR A 367 -18.10 -4.54 -7.53
CA TYR A 367 -16.97 -5.45 -7.41
C TYR A 367 -17.36 -6.90 -7.11
N GLN A 368 -18.34 -7.11 -6.24
CA GLN A 368 -18.87 -8.46 -5.98
C GLN A 368 -19.40 -9.11 -7.27
N GLN A 369 -20.14 -8.35 -8.07
CA GLN A 369 -20.72 -8.85 -9.30
C GLN A 369 -19.68 -9.02 -10.43
N MET A 370 -18.68 -8.14 -10.50
CA MET A 370 -17.53 -8.29 -11.41
C MET A 370 -16.74 -9.56 -11.09
N ALA A 371 -16.45 -9.80 -9.81
CA ALA A 371 -15.70 -10.97 -9.36
C ALA A 371 -16.42 -12.29 -9.70
N LEU A 372 -17.75 -12.34 -9.56
CA LEU A 372 -18.54 -13.53 -9.89
C LEU A 372 -18.41 -13.99 -11.34
N VAL A 373 -18.10 -13.08 -12.27
CA VAL A 373 -17.98 -13.39 -13.70
C VAL A 373 -16.55 -13.26 -14.24
N ALA A 374 -15.58 -12.98 -13.36
CA ALA A 374 -14.20 -12.67 -13.75
C ALA A 374 -13.46 -13.83 -14.43
N SER A 375 -13.97 -15.07 -14.36
CA SER A 375 -13.41 -16.24 -15.06
C SER A 375 -13.67 -16.24 -16.58
N ALA A 376 -14.63 -15.44 -17.05
CA ALA A 376 -15.04 -15.40 -18.45
C ALA A 376 -15.15 -13.99 -19.03
N PHE A 377 -15.11 -12.95 -18.21
CA PHE A 377 -15.25 -11.55 -18.63
C PHE A 377 -14.04 -10.73 -18.21
N ALA A 378 -13.58 -9.88 -19.12
CA ALA A 378 -12.58 -8.86 -18.80
C ALA A 378 -13.26 -7.50 -18.56
N PHE A 379 -12.64 -6.71 -17.70
CA PHE A 379 -13.10 -5.40 -17.25
C PHE A 379 -11.98 -4.38 -17.42
N SER A 380 -12.32 -3.14 -17.79
CA SER A 380 -11.33 -2.07 -17.89
C SER A 380 -11.95 -0.70 -17.59
N ARG A 381 -11.09 0.27 -17.31
CA ARG A 381 -11.46 1.68 -17.04
C ARG A 381 -12.31 2.25 -18.18
N SER A 382 -13.35 3.01 -17.83
CA SER A 382 -14.07 3.86 -18.79
C SER A 382 -13.87 5.33 -18.45
N LYS A 383 -13.64 6.19 -19.46
CA LYS A 383 -13.52 7.64 -19.24
C LYS A 383 -14.83 8.25 -18.68
N TRP A 384 -15.95 7.65 -19.07
CA TRP A 384 -17.31 8.09 -18.70
C TRP A 384 -17.65 7.88 -17.23
N ASN A 385 -16.85 7.08 -16.51
CA ASN A 385 -17.04 6.91 -15.08
C ASN A 385 -16.85 8.23 -14.29
N LEU A 386 -16.06 9.16 -14.82
CA LEU A 386 -15.90 10.49 -14.25
C LEU A 386 -17.19 11.32 -14.38
N GLU A 387 -17.93 11.15 -15.47
CA GLU A 387 -19.14 11.93 -15.79
C GLU A 387 -20.45 11.29 -15.29
N SER A 388 -20.41 10.03 -14.83
CA SER A 388 -21.60 9.27 -14.44
C SER A 388 -22.22 9.63 -13.07
N GLY A 389 -21.69 10.64 -12.39
CA GLY A 389 -22.13 11.06 -11.05
C GLY A 389 -21.67 10.10 -9.93
N GLN A 390 -22.22 10.28 -8.73
CA GLN A 390 -21.75 9.55 -7.53
C GLN A 390 -22.44 8.20 -7.34
N ASP A 391 -23.71 8.07 -7.73
CA ASP A 391 -24.52 6.88 -7.46
C ASP A 391 -24.32 5.74 -8.46
N GLN A 392 -23.52 5.96 -9.50
CA GLN A 392 -23.37 5.07 -10.64
C GLN A 392 -21.90 4.86 -10.99
N VAL A 393 -21.59 3.67 -11.46
CA VAL A 393 -20.26 3.31 -11.98
C VAL A 393 -20.38 2.91 -13.44
N VAL A 394 -19.42 3.33 -14.25
CA VAL A 394 -19.32 2.98 -15.68
C VAL A 394 -17.98 2.31 -15.92
N PHE A 395 -17.98 1.20 -16.64
CA PHE A 395 -16.75 0.47 -16.97
C PHE A 395 -16.91 -0.29 -18.28
N LYS A 396 -15.77 -0.60 -18.90
CA LYS A 396 -15.69 -1.44 -20.09
C LYS A 396 -15.82 -2.90 -19.69
N VAL A 397 -16.59 -3.68 -20.46
CA VAL A 397 -16.74 -5.13 -20.30
C VAL A 397 -16.63 -5.81 -21.65
N ARG A 398 -16.01 -6.98 -21.66
CA ARG A 398 -15.97 -7.89 -22.81
C ARG A 398 -16.02 -9.33 -22.35
N GLU A 399 -16.61 -10.20 -23.15
CA GLU A 399 -16.38 -11.64 -23.00
C GLU A 399 -14.93 -11.95 -23.40
N HIS A 400 -14.24 -12.76 -22.60
CA HIS A 400 -12.83 -13.09 -22.79
C HIS A 400 -12.57 -14.55 -22.41
N LEU A 401 -12.60 -15.43 -23.42
CA LEU A 401 -12.45 -16.87 -23.22
C LEU A 401 -11.01 -17.39 -23.41
N LYS A 402 -10.18 -16.65 -24.15
CA LYS A 402 -8.80 -17.01 -24.50
C LYS A 402 -7.84 -15.91 -24.07
N ALA A 403 -6.65 -16.26 -23.62
CA ALA A 403 -5.62 -15.36 -23.11
C ALA A 403 -4.90 -14.48 -24.17
N GLU A 404 -5.51 -14.27 -25.34
CA GLU A 404 -4.90 -13.50 -26.44
C GLU A 404 -5.15 -12.00 -26.26
N PHE A 405 -4.24 -11.16 -26.77
CA PHE A 405 -4.42 -9.71 -26.82
C PHE A 405 -5.52 -9.35 -27.80
N VAL A 406 -6.31 -8.34 -27.46
CA VAL A 406 -7.49 -7.99 -28.25
C VAL A 406 -7.59 -6.50 -28.51
N THR A 407 -8.15 -6.15 -29.66
CA THR A 407 -8.33 -4.78 -30.12
C THR A 407 -9.39 -4.05 -29.31
N ASP A 408 -9.29 -2.71 -29.26
CA ASP A 408 -10.21 -1.85 -28.49
C ASP A 408 -11.66 -1.89 -29.00
N GLU A 409 -11.88 -2.34 -30.23
CA GLU A 409 -13.19 -2.36 -30.90
C GLU A 409 -14.19 -3.37 -30.32
N GLU A 410 -13.75 -4.25 -29.40
CA GLU A 410 -14.60 -5.30 -28.82
C GLU A 410 -15.13 -4.97 -27.41
N TRP A 411 -14.81 -3.80 -26.87
CA TRP A 411 -15.31 -3.39 -25.55
C TRP A 411 -16.70 -2.78 -25.62
N SER A 412 -17.58 -3.20 -24.72
CA SER A 412 -18.90 -2.60 -24.51
C SER A 412 -18.93 -1.85 -23.19
N LEU A 413 -19.69 -0.76 -23.13
CA LEU A 413 -19.85 0.03 -21.91
C LEU A 413 -21.06 -0.41 -21.11
N TYR A 414 -20.86 -0.57 -19.81
CA TYR A 414 -21.91 -0.93 -18.87
C TYR A 414 -21.97 0.10 -17.75
N ILE A 415 -23.18 0.40 -17.31
CA ILE A 415 -23.43 1.25 -16.15
C ILE A 415 -24.21 0.48 -15.09
N PHE A 416 -23.84 0.69 -13.82
CA PHE A 416 -24.50 0.08 -12.69
C PHE A 416 -24.69 1.09 -11.57
N ASN A 417 -25.91 1.17 -11.02
CA ASN A 417 -26.27 2.12 -9.96
C ASN A 417 -26.55 1.46 -8.60
N GLY A 418 -26.08 0.22 -8.40
CA GLY A 418 -26.33 -0.55 -7.18
C GLY A 418 -27.64 -1.35 -7.18
N LYS A 419 -28.59 -1.03 -8.07
CA LYS A 419 -29.90 -1.72 -8.19
C LYS A 419 -30.25 -2.12 -9.63
N ARG A 420 -29.64 -1.49 -10.62
CA ARG A 420 -29.90 -1.69 -12.04
C ARG A 420 -28.59 -1.63 -12.82
N ALA A 421 -28.38 -2.62 -13.67
CA ALA A 421 -27.32 -2.69 -14.67
C ALA A 421 -27.92 -2.51 -16.07
N GLN A 422 -27.20 -1.83 -16.95
CA GLN A 422 -27.59 -1.68 -18.35
C GLN A 422 -26.37 -1.48 -19.27
N LYS A 423 -26.52 -1.83 -20.55
CA LYS A 423 -25.50 -1.69 -21.59
C LYS A 423 -25.74 -0.36 -22.25
N LEU A 424 -24.69 0.44 -22.36
CA LEU A 424 -24.79 1.77 -22.93
C LEU A 424 -24.66 1.70 -24.45
N LYS A 425 -25.43 2.54 -25.13
CA LYS A 425 -25.33 2.75 -26.58
C LYS A 425 -24.05 3.50 -26.99
N ILE A 426 -23.51 4.31 -26.07
CA ILE A 426 -22.29 5.08 -26.29
C ILE A 426 -21.05 4.19 -26.27
N THR A 427 -19.97 4.73 -26.83
CA THR A 427 -18.63 4.12 -26.83
C THR A 427 -17.61 5.08 -26.21
N GLU A 428 -16.37 4.63 -26.01
CA GLU A 428 -15.27 5.52 -25.58
C GLU A 428 -14.97 6.63 -26.60
N ALA A 429 -15.39 6.50 -27.86
CA ALA A 429 -15.21 7.52 -28.89
C ALA A 429 -16.35 8.56 -28.93
N SER A 430 -17.42 8.38 -28.15
CA SER A 430 -18.55 9.32 -28.14
C SER A 430 -18.15 10.71 -27.61
N GLU A 431 -18.83 11.75 -28.09
CA GLU A 431 -18.52 13.15 -27.74
C GLU A 431 -19.05 13.56 -26.36
N ALA A 432 -20.16 12.98 -25.92
CA ALA A 432 -20.80 13.30 -24.66
C ALA A 432 -21.31 12.04 -23.95
N PHE A 433 -21.36 12.10 -22.63
CA PHE A 433 -21.94 11.04 -21.82
C PHE A 433 -23.45 10.92 -22.06
N SER A 434 -23.91 9.68 -22.23
CA SER A 434 -25.34 9.35 -22.29
C SER A 434 -25.59 8.02 -21.61
N ALA A 435 -26.61 8.00 -20.74
CA ALA A 435 -27.09 6.80 -20.08
C ALA A 435 -28.16 6.05 -20.91
N GLU A 436 -28.23 6.32 -22.22
CA GLU A 436 -29.13 5.61 -23.13
C GLU A 436 -28.75 4.14 -23.27
N LEU A 437 -29.78 3.29 -23.17
CA LEU A 437 -29.69 1.86 -23.35
C LEU A 437 -29.35 1.53 -24.82
N GLU A 438 -28.48 0.56 -25.04
CA GLU A 438 -28.23 0.03 -26.38
C GLU A 438 -29.54 -0.51 -27.00
N ALA A 439 -29.69 -0.35 -28.32
CA ALA A 439 -30.81 -0.93 -29.04
C ALA A 439 -30.81 -2.46 -28.85
N ASP A 440 -31.98 -3.04 -28.57
CA ASP A 440 -32.18 -4.47 -28.32
C ASP A 440 -31.56 -5.03 -27.02
N SER A 441 -31.06 -4.17 -26.13
CA SER A 441 -30.68 -4.55 -24.76
C SER A 441 -31.81 -4.28 -23.77
N GLU A 442 -31.86 -5.03 -22.67
CA GLU A 442 -32.73 -4.76 -21.51
C GLU A 442 -31.91 -4.38 -20.27
N PHE A 443 -32.56 -3.75 -19.29
CA PHE A 443 -31.96 -3.50 -17.99
C PHE A 443 -32.18 -4.70 -17.06
N HIS A 444 -31.21 -4.94 -16.17
CA HIS A 444 -31.26 -6.05 -15.21
C HIS A 444 -31.05 -5.53 -13.80
N SER A 445 -31.48 -6.28 -12.78
CA SER A 445 -31.28 -5.90 -11.36
C SER A 445 -29.82 -5.99 -10.90
N THR A 446 -29.00 -6.79 -11.60
CA THR A 446 -27.59 -7.01 -11.27
C THR A 446 -26.74 -7.09 -12.53
N LEU A 447 -25.46 -6.74 -12.41
CA LEU A 447 -24.48 -6.93 -13.47
C LEU A 447 -24.32 -8.42 -13.86
N TYR A 448 -24.36 -9.34 -12.90
CA TYR A 448 -24.23 -10.78 -13.16
C TYR A 448 -25.27 -11.31 -14.15
N HIS A 449 -26.56 -11.07 -13.87
CA HIS A 449 -27.66 -11.50 -14.75
C HIS A 449 -27.55 -10.85 -16.13
N MET A 450 -27.18 -9.56 -16.16
CA MET A 450 -27.02 -8.84 -17.41
C MET A 450 -25.95 -9.43 -18.32
N LEU A 451 -24.78 -9.73 -17.76
CA LEU A 451 -23.68 -10.29 -18.54
C LEU A 451 -23.99 -11.73 -18.96
N ARG A 452 -24.71 -12.50 -18.13
CA ARG A 452 -25.14 -13.86 -18.48
C ARG A 452 -26.18 -13.93 -19.58
N ASP A 453 -27.04 -12.93 -19.72
CA ASP A 453 -28.09 -12.90 -20.76
C ASP A 453 -27.50 -12.84 -22.17
N SER A 454 -26.41 -12.08 -22.33
CA SER A 454 -25.67 -11.96 -23.60
C SER A 454 -24.48 -12.90 -23.74
N ALA A 455 -24.17 -13.70 -22.69
CA ALA A 455 -23.00 -14.56 -22.64
C ALA A 455 -23.10 -15.78 -23.57
N SER A 456 -21.97 -16.19 -24.13
CA SER A 456 -21.88 -17.50 -24.77
C SER A 456 -22.03 -18.65 -23.76
N LYS A 457 -22.44 -19.83 -24.25
CA LYS A 457 -22.52 -21.04 -23.41
C LYS A 457 -21.18 -21.35 -22.72
N SER A 458 -20.07 -21.16 -23.43
CA SER A 458 -18.73 -21.39 -22.88
C SER A 458 -18.39 -20.40 -21.76
N ALA A 459 -18.82 -19.14 -21.86
CA ALA A 459 -18.65 -18.17 -20.79
C ALA A 459 -19.47 -18.56 -19.56
N ILE A 460 -20.73 -18.95 -19.77
CA ILE A 460 -21.63 -19.40 -18.69
C ILE A 460 -21.04 -20.63 -17.98
N ASP A 461 -20.51 -21.61 -18.72
CA ASP A 461 -19.89 -22.80 -18.15
C ASP A 461 -18.66 -22.45 -17.31
N LYS A 462 -17.80 -21.53 -17.77
CA LYS A 462 -16.66 -21.03 -16.98
C LYS A 462 -17.09 -20.30 -15.71
N VAL A 463 -18.12 -19.47 -15.79
CA VAL A 463 -18.67 -18.76 -14.62
C VAL A 463 -19.24 -19.75 -13.60
N ASN A 464 -19.93 -20.79 -14.05
CA ASN A 464 -20.52 -21.80 -13.16
C ASN A 464 -19.48 -22.75 -12.54
N THR A 465 -18.32 -22.93 -13.19
CA THR A 465 -17.25 -23.83 -12.74
C THR A 465 -16.15 -23.13 -11.95
N ALA A 466 -16.12 -21.79 -11.97
CA ALA A 466 -15.14 -21.00 -11.24
C ALA A 466 -15.17 -21.29 -9.74
N ASN A 467 -14.00 -21.41 -9.15
CA ASN A 467 -13.81 -21.65 -7.73
C ASN A 467 -14.16 -20.38 -6.94
N PHE A 468 -14.95 -20.55 -5.87
CA PHE A 468 -15.33 -19.44 -4.99
C PHE A 468 -14.12 -18.74 -4.35
N LEU A 469 -13.00 -19.45 -4.17
CA LEU A 469 -11.74 -18.89 -3.67
C LEU A 469 -11.10 -17.89 -4.64
N PHE A 470 -11.19 -18.16 -5.94
CA PHE A 470 -10.75 -17.24 -6.98
C PHE A 470 -11.65 -16.00 -7.04
N VAL A 471 -12.97 -16.20 -6.99
CA VAL A 471 -13.95 -15.11 -6.91
C VAL A 471 -13.67 -14.21 -5.70
N ASP A 472 -13.41 -14.79 -4.52
CA ASP A 472 -13.07 -14.06 -3.30
C ASP A 472 -11.75 -13.27 -3.46
N ALA A 473 -10.70 -13.87 -4.00
CA ALA A 473 -9.41 -13.18 -4.22
C ALA A 473 -9.54 -11.99 -5.18
N VAL A 474 -10.28 -12.14 -6.28
CA VAL A 474 -10.58 -11.04 -7.22
C VAL A 474 -11.38 -9.94 -6.51
N CYS A 475 -12.42 -10.31 -5.76
CA CYS A 475 -13.25 -9.35 -5.04
C CYS A 475 -12.43 -8.56 -4.01
N GLN A 476 -11.59 -9.22 -3.22
CA GLN A 476 -10.71 -8.58 -2.24
C GLN A 476 -9.74 -7.60 -2.89
N LEU A 477 -9.15 -7.94 -4.04
CA LEU A 477 -8.25 -7.03 -4.75
C LEU A 477 -9.00 -5.82 -5.31
N LEU A 478 -10.18 -6.01 -5.90
CA LEU A 478 -11.00 -4.93 -6.42
C LEU A 478 -11.45 -3.98 -5.29
N LEU A 479 -11.86 -4.53 -4.14
CA LEU A 479 -12.21 -3.75 -2.95
C LEU A 479 -11.01 -3.00 -2.35
N ALA A 480 -9.83 -3.61 -2.37
CA ALA A 480 -8.61 -3.01 -1.83
C ALA A 480 -8.05 -1.90 -2.73
N THR A 481 -8.22 -2.02 -4.05
CA THR A 481 -7.73 -1.04 -5.02
C THR A 481 -8.74 0.05 -5.32
N ARG A 482 -10.05 -0.22 -5.17
CA ARG A 482 -11.12 0.77 -5.40
C ARG A 482 -11.01 1.45 -6.77
N VAL A 483 -10.65 0.68 -7.79
CA VAL A 483 -10.39 1.17 -9.16
C VAL A 483 -11.55 1.95 -9.77
N LEU A 484 -12.81 1.67 -9.42
CA LEU A 484 -13.98 2.43 -9.90
C LEU A 484 -14.11 3.82 -9.29
N MET A 485 -13.46 4.11 -8.17
CA MET A 485 -13.44 5.45 -7.58
C MET A 485 -12.14 6.19 -7.89
N TYR A 486 -11.01 5.48 -7.90
CA TYR A 486 -9.68 6.07 -8.03
C TYR A 486 -9.12 6.04 -9.48
N SER A 487 -9.97 5.92 -10.51
CA SER A 487 -9.56 5.95 -11.94
C SER A 487 -10.40 6.89 -12.78
#